data_AF-A0A2G4T808-F1
#
_entry.id   AF-A0A2G4T808-F1
#
_cell.length_a   1.000
_cell.length_b   1.000
_cell.length_c   1.000
_cell.angle_alpha   90.00
_cell.angle_beta   90.00
_cell.angle_gamma   90.00
#
_symmetry.space_group_name_H-M   'P 1'
#
loop_
_entity.id
_entity.type
_entity.pdbx_description
1 polymer ?
#
loop_
_entity_poly.entity_id
_entity_poly.type
_entity_poly.pdbx_seq_one_letter_code
_entity_poly.pdbx_strand_id
1 'polypeptide(L)'
;MCIHFLTVNIGFAVTFYLTSLDHDRFYTIYEFGHLDISFSLAQLPVFINLKNLNILLLVCHVFWKFCKKSQMPDIIQQRRRLSVQLLI
;
A
#
# COMPACT_ATOMS: atom_id res chain seq x y z
N MET A 1 -2.34 3.67 -13.44
CA MET A 1 -2.79 4.78 -12.57
C MET A 1 -3.12 4.18 -11.23
N CYS A 2 -2.34 4.43 -10.18
CA CYS A 2 -2.67 3.89 -8.85
C CYS A 2 -3.80 4.66 -8.23
N ILE A 3 -4.74 3.90 -7.68
CA ILE A 3 -6.00 4.40 -7.15
C ILE A 3 -5.96 4.38 -5.64
N HIS A 4 -5.23 3.42 -5.07
CA HIS A 4 -5.05 3.29 -3.65
C HIS A 4 -3.71 2.64 -3.31
N PHE A 5 -3.07 3.15 -2.26
CA PHE A 5 -1.92 2.56 -1.60
C PHE A 5 -2.42 2.12 -0.23
N LEU A 6 -2.36 0.82 0.05
CA LEU A 6 -2.86 0.26 1.29
C LEU A 6 -1.67 -0.26 2.11
N THR A 7 -1.62 0.19 3.36
CA THR A 7 -0.73 -0.34 4.38
C THR A 7 -1.58 -1.16 5.33
N VAL A 8 -1.39 -2.47 5.36
CA VAL A 8 -2.08 -3.35 6.32
C VAL A 8 -1.09 -3.73 7.41
N ASN A 9 -1.47 -3.48 8.65
CA ASN A 9 -0.72 -3.94 9.83
C ASN A 9 -1.42 -5.19 10.39
N ILE A 10 -0.75 -6.34 10.32
CA ILE A 10 -1.21 -7.60 10.91
C ILE A 10 -0.12 -8.05 11.88
N GLY A 11 -0.37 -7.85 13.16
CA GLY A 11 0.63 -8.10 14.20
C GLY A 11 1.88 -7.24 14.01
N PHE A 12 3.03 -7.89 13.90
CA PHE A 12 4.34 -7.25 13.75
C PHE A 12 4.79 -7.14 12.30
N ALA A 13 3.87 -7.12 11.35
CA ALA A 13 4.20 -6.97 9.94
C ALA A 13 3.40 -5.84 9.29
N VAL A 14 4.03 -5.18 8.33
CA VAL A 14 3.43 -4.18 7.46
C VAL A 14 3.57 -4.65 6.02
N THR A 15 2.43 -4.87 5.37
CA THR A 15 2.38 -5.21 3.96
C THR A 15 1.87 -4.04 3.14
N PHE A 16 2.53 -3.78 2.02
CA PHE A 16 2.23 -2.71 1.07
C PHE A 16 1.58 -3.27 -0.18
N TYR A 17 0.38 -2.77 -0.47
CA TYR A 17 -0.40 -3.16 -1.64
C TYR A 17 -0.68 -1.99 -2.57
N LEU A 18 -0.59 -2.29 -3.87
CA LEU A 18 -0.87 -1.37 -4.95
C LEU A 18 -2.19 -1.79 -5.58
N THR A 19 -3.19 -0.92 -5.52
CA THR A 19 -4.46 -1.18 -6.20
C THR A 19 -4.53 -0.40 -7.51
N SER A 20 -4.72 -1.11 -8.61
CA SER A 20 -5.00 -0.56 -9.94
C SER A 20 -6.40 -0.97 -10.38
N LEU A 21 -7.09 -0.09 -11.11
CA LEU A 21 -8.34 -0.40 -11.79
C LEU A 21 -7.97 -0.63 -13.25
N ASP A 22 -8.35 -1.78 -13.76
CA ASP A 22 -8.23 -2.08 -15.18
C ASP A 22 -9.35 -1.41 -15.98
N HIS A 23 -9.20 -1.31 -17.29
CA HIS A 23 -10.18 -0.77 -18.22
C HIS A 23 -11.56 -1.46 -18.09
N ASP A 24 -11.57 -2.73 -17.70
CA ASP A 24 -12.77 -3.53 -17.48
C ASP A 24 -13.40 -3.36 -16.08
N ARG A 25 -12.97 -2.33 -15.32
CA ARG A 25 -13.45 -2.00 -13.96
C ARG A 25 -13.11 -3.05 -12.89
N PHE A 26 -12.24 -4.00 -13.19
CA PHE A 26 -11.69 -4.91 -12.19
C PHE A 26 -10.60 -4.22 -11.38
N TYR A 27 -10.66 -4.36 -10.06
CA TYR A 27 -9.60 -3.93 -9.17
C TYR A 27 -8.59 -5.05 -9.05
N THR A 28 -7.35 -4.79 -9.46
CA THR A 28 -6.23 -5.68 -9.20
C THR A 28 -5.40 -5.13 -8.05
N ILE A 29 -5.10 -5.99 -7.09
CA ILE A 29 -4.31 -5.69 -5.91
C ILE A 29 -2.99 -6.44 -6.04
N TYR A 30 -1.87 -5.71 -5.97
CA TYR A 30 -0.53 -6.28 -6.04
C TYR A 30 0.20 -6.02 -4.73
N GLU A 31 0.66 -7.07 -4.07
CA GLU A 31 1.63 -6.93 -2.99
C GLU A 31 3.00 -6.61 -3.59
N PHE A 32 3.68 -5.60 -3.07
CA PHE A 32 5.00 -5.22 -3.59
C PHE A 32 6.01 -4.89 -2.48
N GLY A 33 5.63 -5.03 -1.21
CA GLY A 33 6.53 -4.87 -0.10
C GLY A 33 5.95 -5.47 1.17
N HIS A 34 6.81 -6.08 1.97
CA HIS A 34 6.45 -6.65 3.26
C HIS A 34 7.59 -6.35 4.24
N LEU A 35 7.25 -5.80 5.40
CA LEU A 35 8.18 -5.41 6.45
C LEU A 35 7.76 -6.03 7.76
N ASP A 36 8.59 -6.91 8.30
CA ASP A 36 8.48 -7.32 9.69
C ASP A 36 8.97 -6.17 10.57
N ILE A 37 8.06 -5.56 11.31
CA ILE A 37 8.35 -4.64 12.41
C ILE A 37 8.82 -5.47 13.60
N SER A 38 9.78 -4.95 14.35
CA SER A 38 10.20 -5.59 15.60
C SER A 38 9.14 -5.44 16.70
N PHE A 39 9.01 -6.45 17.57
CA PHE A 39 8.10 -6.44 18.72
C PHE A 39 8.42 -5.33 19.74
N SER A 40 9.67 -4.90 19.78
CA SER A 40 10.19 -3.98 20.79
C SER A 40 11.10 -2.89 20.19
N LEU A 41 11.11 -1.71 20.82
CA LEU A 41 12.02 -0.61 20.51
C LEU A 41 13.50 -1.01 20.64
N ALA A 42 13.82 -1.98 21.51
CA ALA A 42 15.18 -2.51 21.65
C ALA A 42 15.68 -3.20 20.37
N GLN A 43 14.75 -3.67 19.52
CA GLN A 43 15.04 -4.34 18.25
C GLN A 43 14.87 -3.40 17.05
N LEU A 44 14.66 -2.10 17.27
CA LEU A 44 14.60 -1.08 16.21
C LEU A 44 15.89 -1.02 15.39
N PRO A 45 17.11 -1.17 15.96
CA PRO A 45 18.34 -1.22 15.15
C PRO A 45 18.37 -2.42 14.19
N VAL A 46 17.74 -3.54 14.58
CA VAL A 46 17.60 -4.74 13.72
C VAL A 46 16.57 -4.49 12.61
N PHE A 47 15.56 -3.68 12.88
CA PHE A 47 14.59 -3.22 11.87
C PHE A 47 15.24 -2.29 10.84
N ILE A 48 16.17 -1.41 11.25
CA ILE A 48 16.91 -0.50 10.36
C ILE A 48 18.08 -1.26 9.71
N ASN A 49 17.73 -2.30 8.96
CA ASN A 49 18.67 -3.06 8.15
C ASN A 49 18.51 -2.70 6.67
N LEU A 50 19.53 -3.03 5.86
CA LEU A 50 19.57 -2.70 4.44
C LEU A 50 18.39 -3.32 3.66
N LYS A 51 17.93 -4.51 4.04
CA LYS A 51 16.77 -5.17 3.41
C LYS A 51 15.50 -4.33 3.60
N ASN A 52 15.21 -3.93 4.84
CA ASN A 52 14.03 -3.13 5.17
C ASN A 52 14.10 -1.73 4.56
N LEU A 53 15.28 -1.10 4.56
CA LEU A 53 15.50 0.17 3.88
C LEU A 53 15.29 0.06 2.36
N ASN A 54 15.77 -1.00 1.72
CA ASN A 54 15.54 -1.24 0.28
C ASN A 54 14.05 -1.42 -0.03
N ILE A 55 13.32 -2.14 0.84
CA ILE A 55 11.86 -2.29 0.68
C ILE A 55 11.17 -0.93 0.83
N LEU A 56 11.53 -0.12 1.83
CA LEU A 56 10.99 1.23 1.99
C LEU A 56 11.32 2.15 0.80
N LEU A 57 12.53 2.07 0.25
CA LEU A 57 12.92 2.81 -0.94
C LEU A 57 12.13 2.37 -2.18
N LEU A 58 11.98 1.06 -2.37
CA LEU A 58 11.13 0.51 -3.44
C LEU A 58 9.70 1.02 -3.28
N VAL A 59 9.18 1.02 -2.05
CA VAL A 59 7.83 1.48 -1.76
C VAL A 59 7.64 2.95 -2.12
N CYS A 60 8.58 3.81 -1.70
CA CYS A 60 8.60 5.21 -2.10
C CYS A 60 8.65 5.37 -3.62
N HIS A 61 9.54 4.64 -4.30
CA HIS A 61 9.69 4.73 -5.75
C HIS A 61 8.41 4.31 -6.49
N VAL A 62 7.80 3.18 -6.12
CA VAL A 62 6.53 2.70 -6.70
C VAL A 62 5.42 3.70 -6.46
N PHE A 63 5.30 4.22 -5.23
CA PHE A 63 4.31 5.23 -4.90
C PHE A 63 4.44 6.45 -5.80
N TRP A 64 5.62 7.06 -5.89
CA TRP A 64 5.82 8.27 -6.70
C TRP A 64 5.69 8.02 -8.20
N LYS A 65 6.09 6.84 -8.68
CA LYS A 65 6.02 6.49 -10.10
C LYS A 65 4.58 6.25 -10.56
N PHE A 66 3.76 5.59 -9.75
CA PHE A 66 2.46 5.08 -10.19
C PHE A 66 1.25 5.75 -9.52
N CYS A 67 1.37 6.29 -8.31
CA CYS A 67 0.33 7.07 -7.64
C CYS A 67 0.36 8.52 -8.15
N LYS A 68 -0.71 8.91 -8.85
CA LYS A 68 -0.95 10.30 -9.24
C LYS A 68 -2.15 10.82 -8.48
N LYS A 69 -2.12 12.10 -8.11
CA LYS A 69 -3.29 12.78 -7.57
C LYS A 69 -4.40 12.71 -8.62
N SER A 70 -5.55 12.17 -8.24
CA SER A 70 -6.72 12.17 -9.12
C SER A 70 -7.23 13.59 -9.32
N GLN A 71 -7.57 13.92 -10.56
CA GLN A 71 -8.25 15.17 -10.89
C GLN A 71 -9.73 15.16 -10.52
N MET A 72 -10.26 14.00 -10.14
CA MET A 72 -11.66 13.80 -9.75
C MET A 72 -11.71 13.09 -8.39
N PRO A 73 -11.45 13.80 -7.29
CA PRO A 73 -11.36 13.22 -5.95
C PRO A 73 -12.70 12.63 -5.47
N ASP A 74 -13.83 13.23 -5.87
CA ASP A 74 -15.18 12.81 -5.48
C ASP A 74 -15.54 11.42 -6.02
N ILE A 75 -15.12 11.12 -7.25
CA ILE A 75 -15.32 9.80 -7.87
C ILE A 75 -14.52 8.73 -7.15
N ILE A 76 -13.29 9.05 -6.69
CA ILE A 76 -12.48 8.10 -5.91
C ILE A 76 -13.11 7.86 -4.54
N GLN A 77 -13.58 8.92 -3.87
CA GLN A 77 -14.26 8.76 -2.59
C GLN A 77 -15.55 7.93 -2.71
N GLN A 78 -16.35 8.16 -3.75
CA GLN A 78 -17.57 7.40 -3.98
C GLN A 78 -17.28 5.92 -4.28
N ARG A 79 -16.28 5.63 -5.10
CA ARG A 79 -15.85 4.25 -5.37
C ARG A 79 -15.30 3.56 -4.13
N ARG A 80 -14.53 4.26 -3.29
CA ARG A 80 -14.02 3.71 -2.02
C ARG A 80 -15.16 3.27 -1.09
N ARG A 81 -16.23 4.05 -0.99
CA ARG A 81 -17.42 3.68 -0.17
C ARG A 81 -18.11 2.43 -0.69
N LEU A 82 -18.26 2.29 -2.01
CA LEU A 82 -18.89 1.14 -2.64
C LEU A 82 -18.06 -0.15 -2.47
N SER A 83 -16.73 -0.08 -2.59
CA SER A 83 -15.86 -1.24 -2.39
C SER A 83 -15.90 -1.77 -0.95
N VAL A 84 -16.08 -0.91 0.05
CA VAL A 84 -16.22 -1.31 1.46
C VAL A 84 -17.58 -1.97 1.73
N GLN A 85 -18.64 -1.53 1.06
CA GLN A 85 -19.98 -2.12 1.21
C GLN A 85 -20.13 -3.51 0.56
N LEU A 86 -19.28 -3.87 -0.39
CA LEU A 86 -19.27 -5.20 -1.03
C LEU A 86 -18.46 -6.26 -0.24
N LEU A 87 -17.74 -5.83 0.79
CA LEU A 87 -16.91 -6.66 1.67
C LEU A 87 -17.56 -6.95 3.04
N ILE A 88 -18.78 -6.45 3.26
CA ILE A 88 -19.63 -6.67 4.46
C ILE A 88 -20.89 -7.41 3.98
#